data_AF-A0A2A4T3S3-F1
#
_entry.id   AF-A0A2A4T3S3-F1
#
_cell.length_a   1.000
_cell.length_b   1.000
_cell.length_c   1.000
_cell.angle_alpha   90.00
_cell.angle_beta   90.00
_cell.angle_gamma   90.00
#
_symmetry.space_group_name_H-M   'P 1'
#
loop_
_entity.id
_entity.type
_entity.pdbx_description
1 polymer ?
#
loop_
_entity_poly.entity_id
_entity_poly.type
_entity_poly.pdbx_seq_one_letter_code
_entity_poly.pdbx_strand_id
1 'polypeptide(L)'
;MKKIKIISSMISSTSYVEFINEIVLMSESKSSLYICVSNVHMLIEAYKDKNFNTIVCEAEITTPDGMPLAKAMKLLYGINQDRVAGMDLMPDLMKESEKKKLSIYI
;
A
#
# COMPACT_ATOMS: atom_id res chain seq x y z
N MET A 1 10.30 2.50 3.50
CA MET A 1 9.87 2.76 2.09
C MET A 1 9.62 4.26 1.85
N LYS A 2 9.88 4.79 0.64
CA LYS A 2 9.56 6.20 0.30
C LYS A 2 8.05 6.36 0.10
N LYS A 3 7.47 7.39 0.71
CA LYS A 3 6.09 7.83 0.41
C LYS A 3 6.10 9.12 -0.40
N ILE A 4 5.16 9.26 -1.32
CA ILE A 4 4.95 10.46 -2.12
C ILE A 4 3.52 10.95 -1.97
N LYS A 5 3.35 12.27 -2.01
CA LYS A 5 2.03 12.86 -1.84
C LYS A 5 1.23 12.78 -3.13
N ILE A 6 0.00 12.26 -3.07
CA ILE A 6 -0.98 12.32 -4.15
C ILE A 6 -2.24 12.99 -3.61
N ILE A 7 -2.62 14.12 -4.19
CA ILE A 7 -3.70 15.01 -3.70
C ILE A 7 -3.42 15.49 -2.27
N SER A 8 -3.83 14.74 -1.26
CA SER A 8 -3.62 15.01 0.18
C SER A 8 -2.96 13.85 0.93
N SER A 9 -2.91 12.65 0.35
CA SER A 9 -2.51 11.43 1.03
C SER A 9 -1.08 11.01 0.66
N MET A 10 -0.39 10.34 1.59
CA MET A 10 0.96 9.82 1.38
C MET A 10 0.89 8.38 0.88
N ILE A 11 1.32 8.15 -0.36
CA ILE A 11 1.28 6.85 -1.05
C ILE A 11 2.69 6.27 -1.11
N SER A 12 2.83 5.03 -0.69
CA SER A 12 4.08 4.28 -0.75
C SER A 12 4.52 4.03 -2.19
N SER A 13 5.84 4.09 -2.43
CA SER A 13 6.43 3.87 -3.75
C SER A 13 7.60 2.90 -3.70
N THR A 14 7.40 1.75 -4.35
CA THR A 14 8.40 0.69 -4.60
C THR A 14 7.84 -0.29 -5.64
N SER A 15 8.57 -1.34 -6.02
CA SER A 15 8.04 -2.38 -6.93
C SER A 15 7.00 -3.27 -6.24
N TYR A 16 6.15 -3.95 -7.01
CA TYR A 16 5.16 -4.89 -6.46
C TYR A 16 5.80 -5.97 -5.56
N VAL A 17 6.94 -6.52 -6.00
CA VAL A 17 7.68 -7.54 -5.24
C VAL A 17 8.19 -6.99 -3.91
N GLU A 18 8.68 -5.76 -3.90
CA GLU A 18 9.15 -5.13 -2.67
C GLU A 18 8.01 -4.82 -1.69
N PHE A 19 6.80 -4.52 -2.17
CA PHE A 19 5.63 -4.44 -1.28
C PHE A 19 5.38 -5.76 -0.55
N ILE A 20 5.40 -6.89 -1.26
CA ILE A 20 5.21 -8.21 -0.64
C ILE A 20 6.34 -8.49 0.36
N ASN A 21 7.59 -8.29 -0.04
CA ASN A 21 8.76 -8.54 0.79
C ASN A 21 8.69 -7.77 2.10
N GLU A 22 8.37 -6.47 2.04
CA GLU A 22 8.27 -5.60 3.22
C GLU A 22 7.09 -6.02 4.12
N ILE A 23 5.92 -6.35 3.56
CA ILE A 23 4.78 -6.80 4.35
C ILE A 23 5.10 -8.10 5.10
N VAL A 24 5.74 -9.05 4.42
CA VAL A 24 6.16 -10.31 5.02
C VAL A 24 7.23 -10.08 6.09
N LEU A 25 8.22 -9.23 5.85
CA LEU A 25 9.22 -8.84 6.86
C LEU A 25 8.58 -8.22 8.10
N MET A 26 7.63 -7.31 7.91
CA MET A 26 6.91 -6.67 9.02
C MET A 26 6.10 -7.67 9.83
N SER A 27 5.53 -8.69 9.20
CA SER A 27 4.78 -9.74 9.90
C SER A 27 5.65 -10.63 10.81
N GLU A 28 6.96 -10.68 10.56
CA GLU A 28 7.93 -11.37 11.42
C GLU A 28 8.32 -10.50 12.64
N SER A 29 8.02 -9.20 12.61
CA SER A 29 8.27 -8.28 13.72
C SER A 29 7.19 -8.37 14.80
N LYS A 30 7.52 -8.06 16.06
CA LYS A 30 6.56 -8.02 17.18
C LYS A 30 5.74 -6.72 17.25
N SER A 31 5.66 -5.97 16.15
CA SER A 31 4.97 -4.69 16.09
C SER A 31 3.64 -4.83 15.35
N SER A 32 2.56 -4.34 15.95
CA SER A 32 1.28 -4.22 15.26
C SER A 32 1.32 -3.06 14.27
N LEU A 33 1.26 -3.38 12.99
CA LEU A 33 1.29 -2.43 11.88
C LEU A 33 0.04 -2.64 11.03
N TYR A 34 -0.36 -1.61 10.29
CA TYR A 34 -1.49 -1.69 9.38
C TYR A 34 -1.13 -1.12 8.01
N ILE A 35 -1.82 -1.64 6.99
CA ILE A 35 -1.56 -1.37 5.59
C ILE A 35 -2.88 -0.90 4.97
N CYS A 36 -2.82 0.17 4.19
CA CYS A 36 -3.94 0.65 3.40
C CYS A 36 -3.73 0.30 1.93
N VAL A 37 -4.69 -0.43 1.33
CA VAL A 37 -4.73 -0.66 -0.11
C VAL A 37 -5.56 0.46 -0.74
N SER A 38 -4.88 1.52 -1.19
CA SER A 38 -5.54 2.80 -1.46
C SER A 38 -5.89 2.98 -2.93
N ASN A 39 -7.19 3.13 -3.22
CA ASN A 39 -7.68 3.43 -4.55
C ASN A 39 -8.11 4.90 -4.70
N VAL A 40 -8.48 5.33 -5.91
CA VAL A 40 -8.89 6.72 -6.18
C VAL A 40 -10.02 7.16 -5.26
N HIS A 41 -11.03 6.31 -5.05
CA HIS A 41 -12.15 6.66 -4.20
C HIS A 41 -11.68 6.96 -2.77
N MET A 42 -10.79 6.12 -2.22
CA MET A 42 -10.18 6.34 -0.91
C MET A 42 -9.44 7.68 -0.82
N LEU A 43 -8.68 8.06 -1.85
CA LEU A 43 -7.95 9.34 -1.89
C LEU A 43 -8.90 10.54 -1.93
N ILE A 44 -10.03 10.43 -2.63
CA ILE A 44 -11.04 11.49 -2.68
C ILE A 44 -11.76 11.63 -1.34
N GLU A 45 -12.07 10.52 -0.66
CA GLU A 45 -12.65 10.58 0.68
C GLU A 45 -11.65 11.14 1.70
N ALA A 46 -10.38 10.75 1.61
CA ALA A 46 -9.31 11.32 2.45
C ALA A 46 -9.09 12.81 2.18
N TYR A 47 -9.28 13.28 0.95
CA TYR A 47 -9.24 14.71 0.67
C TYR A 47 -10.36 15.49 1.37
N LYS A 48 -11.56 14.91 1.45
CA LYS A 48 -12.75 15.53 2.08
C LYS A 48 -12.71 15.47 3.60
N ASP A 49 -12.17 14.39 4.17
CA ASP A 49 -12.09 14.17 5.62
C ASP A 49 -10.63 14.09 6.09
N LYS A 50 -10.20 15.13 6.82
CA LYS A 50 -8.84 15.23 7.37
C LYS A 50 -8.52 14.11 8.37
N ASN A 51 -9.50 13.66 9.16
CA ASN A 51 -9.27 12.59 10.13
C ASN A 51 -9.02 11.28 9.40
N PHE A 52 -9.81 11.00 8.36
CA PHE A 52 -9.57 9.84 7.51
C PHE A 52 -8.23 9.92 6.78
N ASN A 53 -7.83 11.09 6.29
CA ASN A 53 -6.51 11.28 5.69
C ASN A 53 -5.36 10.97 6.66
N THR A 54 -5.47 11.37 7.92
CA THR A 54 -4.47 11.05 8.95
C THR A 54 -4.30 9.54 9.06
N ILE A 55 -5.40 8.79 9.17
CA ILE A 55 -5.38 7.32 9.24
C ILE A 55 -4.69 6.72 8.00
N VAL A 56 -5.02 7.20 6.79
CA VAL A 56 -4.41 6.71 5.54
C VAL A 56 -2.92 7.06 5.45
N CYS A 57 -2.50 8.21 5.94
CA CYS A 57 -1.10 8.65 5.88
C CYS A 57 -0.21 7.97 6.94
N GLU A 58 -0.79 7.65 8.10
CA GLU A 58 -0.12 6.98 9.23
C GLU A 58 0.02 5.46 9.03
N ALA A 59 -0.69 4.86 8.07
CA ALA A 59 -0.51 3.46 7.71
C ALA A 59 0.97 3.20 7.37
N GLU A 60 1.55 2.09 7.81
CA GLU A 60 2.96 1.81 7.56
C GLU A 60 3.22 1.75 6.04
N ILE A 61 2.30 1.10 5.33
CA ILE A 61 2.27 1.06 3.87
C ILE A 61 0.91 1.52 3.36
N THR A 62 0.93 2.40 2.36
CA THR A 62 -0.26 2.84 1.63
C THR A 62 -0.06 2.52 0.15
N THR A 63 -0.56 1.39 -0.32
CA THR A 63 -0.27 0.88 -1.67
C THR A 63 -1.07 1.64 -2.74
N PRO A 64 -0.52 1.81 -3.96
CA PRO A 64 -1.24 2.39 -5.09
C PRO A 64 -2.17 1.34 -5.75
N ASP A 65 -3.40 1.23 -5.27
CA ASP A 65 -4.42 0.39 -5.88
C ASP A 65 -5.13 1.11 -7.04
N GLY A 66 -4.87 0.61 -8.24
CA GLY A 66 -5.50 1.07 -9.46
C GLY A 66 -4.56 1.84 -10.38
N MET A 67 -4.82 1.67 -11.68
CA MET A 67 -4.04 2.34 -12.74
C MET A 67 -3.99 3.87 -12.63
N PRO A 68 -5.04 4.59 -12.18
CA PRO A 68 -4.97 6.04 -12.07
C PRO A 68 -3.88 6.51 -11.10
N LEU A 69 -3.67 5.81 -9.98
CA LEU A 69 -2.63 6.17 -9.01
C LEU A 69 -1.25 5.95 -9.61
N ALA A 70 -0.98 4.76 -10.14
CA ALA A 70 0.28 4.45 -10.82
C ALA A 70 0.61 5.47 -11.92
N LYS A 71 -0.38 5.83 -12.75
CA LYS A 71 -0.24 6.87 -13.78
C LYS A 71 0.01 8.26 -13.18
N ALA A 72 -0.67 8.65 -12.10
CA ALA A 72 -0.44 9.93 -11.43
C ALA A 72 0.98 10.03 -10.88
N MET A 73 1.52 8.96 -10.30
CA MET A 73 2.91 8.92 -9.81
C MET A 73 3.91 9.08 -10.96
N LYS A 74 3.61 8.51 -12.14
CA LYS A 74 4.42 8.73 -13.34
C LYS A 74 4.34 10.16 -13.86
N LEU A 75 3.14 10.70 -13.97
CA LEU A 75 2.90 12.03 -14.54
C LEU A 75 3.43 13.17 -13.64
N LEU A 76 3.23 13.05 -12.33
CA LEU A 76 3.57 14.12 -11.38
C LEU A 76 5.02 14.03 -10.89
N TYR A 77 5.58 12.82 -10.81
CA TYR A 77 6.89 12.59 -10.18
C TYR A 77 7.87 11.79 -11.04
N GLY A 78 7.51 11.40 -12.26
CA GLY A 78 8.36 10.61 -13.15
C GLY A 78 8.52 9.13 -12.73
N ILE A 79 7.85 8.70 -11.67
CA ILE A 79 8.01 7.38 -11.05
C ILE A 79 7.19 6.33 -11.83
N ASN A 80 7.86 5.30 -12.36
CA ASN A 80 7.18 4.12 -12.89
C ASN A 80 6.75 3.24 -11.72
N GLN A 81 5.49 3.34 -11.33
CA GLN A 81 4.93 2.60 -10.20
C GLN A 81 4.05 1.44 -10.69
N ASP A 82 4.27 0.25 -10.15
CA ASP A 82 3.36 -0.88 -10.36
C ASP A 82 2.01 -0.62 -9.68
N ARG A 83 0.93 -1.06 -10.31
CA ARG A 83 -0.37 -1.16 -9.64
C ARG A 83 -0.31 -2.27 -8.60
N VAL A 84 -0.79 -1.99 -7.39
CA VAL A 84 -0.84 -2.96 -6.28
C VAL A 84 -2.29 -3.17 -5.87
N ALA A 85 -3.00 -4.04 -6.57
CA ALA A 85 -4.41 -4.31 -6.28
C ALA A 85 -4.55 -5.30 -5.13
N GLY A 86 -5.54 -5.08 -4.26
CA GLY A 86 -5.79 -5.99 -3.13
C GLY A 86 -6.09 -7.43 -3.56
N MET A 87 -6.78 -7.59 -4.71
CA MET A 87 -7.11 -8.90 -5.27
C MET A 87 -5.88 -9.69 -5.73
N ASP A 88 -4.79 -9.02 -6.11
CA ASP A 88 -3.53 -9.66 -6.50
C ASP A 88 -2.63 -9.83 -5.27
N LEU A 89 -2.58 -8.80 -4.43
CA LEU A 89 -1.74 -8.72 -3.24
C LEU A 89 -2.07 -9.82 -2.22
N MET A 90 -3.36 -10.03 -1.91
CA MET A 90 -3.75 -10.98 -0.87
C MET A 90 -3.35 -12.43 -1.20
N PRO A 91 -3.66 -12.99 -2.40
CA PRO A 91 -3.19 -14.32 -2.78
C PRO A 91 -1.67 -14.48 -2.73
N ASP A 92 -0.91 -13.46 -3.15
CA ASP A 92 0.55 -13.54 -3.15
C ASP A 92 1.13 -13.47 -1.73
N LEU A 93 0.55 -12.66 -0.84
CA LEU A 93 0.89 -12.66 0.58
C LEU A 93 0.58 -14.02 1.24
N MET A 94 -0.53 -14.67 0.87
CA MET A 94 -0.85 -16.01 1.38
C MET A 94 0.19 -17.06 0.95
N LYS A 95 0.63 -17.03 -0.31
CA LYS A 95 1.70 -17.93 -0.81
C LYS A 95 3.01 -17.71 -0.07
N GLU A 96 3.41 -16.46 0.16
CA GLU A 96 4.63 -16.18 0.92
C GLU A 96 4.50 -16.57 2.40
N SER A 97 3.31 -16.37 2.98
CA SER A 97 3.01 -16.78 4.35
C SER A 97 3.11 -18.30 4.52
N GLU A 98 2.63 -19.10 3.55
CA GLU A 98 2.78 -20.56 3.57
C GLU A 98 4.26 -20.96 3.57
N LYS A 99 5.07 -20.39 2.67
CA LYS A 99 6.52 -20.67 2.58
C LYS A 99 7.23 -20.35 3.90
N LYS A 100 6.83 -19.27 4.55
CA LYS A 100 7.43 -18.77 5.80
C LYS A 100 6.76 -19.30 7.07
N LYS A 101 5.71 -20.11 6.96
CA LYS A 101 4.91 -20.63 8.08
C LYS A 101 4.32 -19.53 8.98
N LEU A 102 3.89 -18.43 8.34
CA LEU A 102 3.21 -17.33 9.01
C LEU A 102 1.72 -17.67 9.18
N SER A 103 1.17 -17.36 10.36
CA SER A 103 -0.25 -17.57 10.64
C SER A 103 -1.10 -16.50 9.93
N ILE A 104 -2.19 -16.93 9.31
CA ILE A 104 -3.19 -16.03 8.71
C ILE A 104 -4.51 -16.21 9.44
N TYR A 105 -5.19 -15.08 9.68
CA TYR A 105 -6.56 -15.04 10.19
C TYR A 105 -7.42 -14.22 9.21
N ILE A 106 -8.61 -14.73 8.87
CA ILE A 106 -9.57 -14.13 7.92
C ILE A 106 -10.90 -13.92 8.64
#